data_AF-A0A4Y2GUG0-F1
#
_entry.id   AF-A0A4Y2GUG0-F1
#
_cell.length_a   1.000
_cell.length_b   1.000
_cell.length_c   1.000
_cell.angle_alpha   90.00
_cell.angle_beta   90.00
_cell.angle_gamma   90.00
#
_symmetry.space_group_name_H-M   'P 1'
#
loop_
_entity.id
_entity.type
_entity.pdbx_description
1 polymer ?
#
loop_
_entity_poly.entity_id
_entity_poly.type
_entity_poly.pdbx_seq_one_letter_code
_entity_poly.pdbx_strand_id
1 'polypeptide(L)'
;MGAIDEVRYCQRLCDWSYLLPKRLNGQCYLILLEQVLPELLQDVPIAIRKRMWFQNDGAPAHFSNDVSNFLNSTFGPQWIGRGGPVP
;
A
#
# COMPACT_ATOMS: atom_id res chain seq x y z
N MET A 1 -1.65 25.80 -2.19
CA MET A 1 -1.99 24.59 -2.96
C MET A 1 -0.73 24.09 -3.64
N GLY A 2 0.14 23.42 -2.88
CA GLY A 2 1.48 23.06 -3.34
C GLY A 2 1.55 21.59 -3.74
N ALA A 3 2.46 21.27 -4.66
CA ALA A 3 2.81 19.94 -5.17
C ALA A 3 3.39 18.95 -4.11
N ILE A 4 2.97 19.09 -2.85
CA ILE A 4 3.37 18.29 -1.70
C ILE A 4 2.27 17.30 -1.25
N ASP A 5 1.10 17.34 -1.90
CA ASP A 5 -0.07 16.51 -1.57
C ASP A 5 -0.14 15.20 -2.39
N GLU A 6 0.73 14.99 -3.38
CA GLU A 6 0.64 13.82 -4.29
C GLU A 6 1.48 12.60 -3.86
N VAL A 7 2.43 12.76 -2.94
CA VAL A 7 3.37 11.69 -2.51
C VAL A 7 3.21 11.29 -1.03
N ARG A 8 2.47 12.06 -0.23
CA ARG A 8 2.67 12.08 1.22
C ARG A 8 1.62 11.34 2.07
N TYR A 9 0.92 10.35 1.54
CA TYR A 9 0.18 9.42 2.43
C TYR A 9 1.07 8.26 2.92
N CYS A 10 2.22 8.02 2.28
CA CYS A 10 3.13 6.92 2.64
C CYS A 10 3.95 7.14 3.92
N GLN A 11 4.05 8.37 4.44
CA GLN A 11 4.81 8.64 5.68
C GLN A 11 4.00 8.48 6.98
N ARG A 12 2.67 8.33 6.92
CA ARG A 12 1.85 7.93 8.08
C ARG A 12 1.67 6.41 8.18
N LEU A 13 2.39 5.64 7.36
CA LEU A 13 2.37 4.18 7.41
C LEU A 13 3.35 3.61 8.47
N CYS A 14 4.21 4.44 9.08
CA CYS A 14 5.16 3.98 10.09
C CYS A 14 4.51 3.57 11.43
N ASP A 15 3.22 3.85 11.65
CA ASP A 15 2.47 3.44 12.84
C ASP A 15 1.70 2.11 12.68
N TRP A 16 1.89 1.41 11.54
CA TRP A 16 1.27 0.11 11.23
C TRP A 16 1.63 -1.02 12.22
N SER A 17 2.62 -0.79 13.08
CA SER A 17 3.05 -1.76 14.10
C SER A 17 1.90 -2.16 15.05
N TYR A 18 0.87 -1.33 15.20
CA TYR A 18 -0.32 -1.64 16.01
C TYR A 18 -1.43 -2.41 15.27
N LEU A 19 -1.46 -2.35 13.93
CA LEU A 19 -2.48 -3.02 13.10
C LEU A 19 -2.03 -4.40 12.62
N LEU A 20 -0.72 -4.66 12.59
CA LEU A 20 -0.17 -5.89 12.06
C LEU A 20 -0.05 -6.98 13.13
N PRO A 21 -0.38 -8.24 12.81
CA PRO A 21 -0.12 -9.35 13.70
C PRO A 21 1.38 -9.48 13.98
N LYS A 22 1.74 -9.95 15.18
CA LYS A 22 3.14 -10.17 15.63
C LYS A 22 3.98 -11.01 14.66
N ARG A 23 3.34 -11.81 13.81
CA ARG A 23 3.95 -12.50 12.67
C ARG A 23 3.20 -12.13 11.40
N LEU A 24 3.73 -11.18 10.67
CA LEU A 24 3.20 -10.81 9.36
C LEU A 24 3.71 -11.81 8.31
N ASN A 25 2.78 -12.42 7.59
CA ASN A 25 3.05 -13.18 6.37
C ASN A 25 2.28 -12.54 5.21
N GLY A 26 2.56 -12.96 3.98
CA GLY A 26 1.95 -12.38 2.78
C GLY A 26 0.42 -12.46 2.78
N GLN A 27 -0.18 -13.52 3.34
CA GLN A 27 -1.63 -13.66 3.40
C GLN A 27 -2.26 -12.65 4.38
N CYS A 28 -1.69 -12.50 5.57
CA CYS A 28 -2.14 -11.49 6.53
C CYS A 28 -1.98 -10.08 5.96
N TYR A 29 -0.90 -9.84 5.22
CA TYR A 29 -0.69 -8.55 4.55
C TYR A 29 -1.73 -8.30 3.46
N LEU A 30 -2.04 -9.31 2.64
CA LEU A 30 -3.07 -9.20 1.60
C LEU A 30 -4.45 -8.88 2.19
N ILE A 31 -4.85 -9.55 3.28
CA ILE A 31 -6.11 -9.26 3.97
C ILE A 31 -6.16 -7.80 4.42
N LEU A 32 -5.05 -7.27 4.94
CA LEU A 32 -4.97 -5.86 5.32
C LEU A 32 -5.16 -4.94 4.12
N LEU A 33 -4.52 -5.25 2.98
CA LEU A 33 -4.65 -4.46 1.75
C LEU A 33 -6.07 -4.50 1.17
N GLU A 34 -6.73 -5.65 1.23
CA GLU A 34 -8.08 -5.84 0.66
C GLU A 34 -9.19 -5.28 1.54
N GLN A 35 -9.06 -5.43 2.86
CA GLN A 35 -10.17 -5.18 3.78
C GLN A 35 -10.01 -3.89 4.58
N VAL A 36 -8.78 -3.55 4.99
CA VAL A 36 -8.53 -2.43 5.90
C VAL A 36 -8.12 -1.17 5.14
N LEU A 37 -7.27 -1.31 4.11
CA LEU A 37 -6.80 -0.17 3.32
C LEU A 37 -7.95 0.66 2.70
N PRO A 38 -9.03 0.08 2.16
CA PRO A 38 -10.15 0.88 1.62
C PRO A 38 -10.83 1.75 2.68
N GLU A 39 -10.96 1.25 3.90
CA GLU A 39 -11.54 2.00 5.04
C GLU A 39 -10.62 3.16 5.44
N LEU A 40 -9.31 2.93 5.49
CA LEU A 40 -8.33 3.97 5.81
C LEU A 40 -8.27 5.10 4.77
N LEU A 41 -8.68 4.79 3.52
CA LEU A 41 -8.71 5.75 2.43
C LEU A 41 -10.11 6.30 2.15
N GLN A 42 -11.11 6.01 3.00
CA GLN A 42 -12.50 6.43 2.77
C GLN A 42 -12.65 7.94 2.66
N ASP A 43 -11.91 8.69 3.47
CA ASP A 43 -11.94 10.16 3.53
C ASP A 43 -11.06 10.80 2.45
N VAL A 44 -10.31 10.00 1.68
CA VAL A 44 -9.49 10.48 0.57
C VAL A 44 -10.36 10.59 -0.68
N PRO A 45 -10.48 11.79 -1.28
CA PRO A 45 -11.22 11.98 -2.52
C PRO A 45 -10.80 11.00 -3.61
N ILE A 46 -11.77 10.45 -4.35
CA ILE A 46 -11.53 9.45 -5.40
C ILE A 46 -10.54 9.95 -6.45
N ALA A 47 -10.60 11.24 -6.80
CA ALA A 47 -9.68 11.84 -7.76
C ALA A 47 -8.20 11.78 -7.30
N ILE A 48 -7.96 11.85 -5.99
CA ILE A 48 -6.63 11.72 -5.39
C ILE A 48 -6.23 10.24 -5.35
N ARG A 49 -7.13 9.34 -4.91
CA ARG A 49 -6.88 7.89 -4.86
C ARG A 49 -6.44 7.32 -6.22
N LYS A 50 -7.04 7.80 -7.32
CA LYS A 50 -6.70 7.38 -8.69
C LYS A 50 -5.31 7.81 -9.18
N ARG A 51 -4.65 8.73 -8.48
CA ARG A 51 -3.31 9.24 -8.82
C ARG A 51 -2.28 8.89 -7.76
N MET A 52 -2.70 8.15 -6.74
CA MET A 52 -1.89 7.86 -5.56
C MET A 52 -0.87 6.77 -5.88
N TRP A 53 0.34 6.97 -5.38
CA TRP A 53 1.38 5.95 -5.40
C TRP A 53 1.36 5.15 -4.10
N PHE A 54 1.47 3.83 -4.22
CA PHE A 54 1.61 2.92 -3.08
C PHE A 54 3.07 2.51 -2.91
N GLN A 55 3.64 2.62 -1.71
CA GLN A 55 5.04 2.24 -1.49
C GLN A 55 5.13 1.28 -0.31
N ASN A 56 5.73 0.11 -0.55
CA ASN A 56 6.06 -0.89 0.45
C ASN A 56 7.53 -0.79 0.85
N ASP A 57 7.84 -1.17 2.09
CA ASP A 57 9.21 -1.49 2.47
C ASP A 57 9.60 -2.90 1.97
N GLY A 58 10.87 -3.25 2.09
CA GLY A 58 11.39 -4.56 1.66
C GLY A 58 11.06 -5.74 2.57
N ALA A 59 10.10 -5.61 3.51
CA ALA A 59 9.80 -6.67 4.48
C ALA A 59 9.29 -7.94 3.79
N PRO A 60 9.57 -9.13 4.35
CA PRO A 60 9.28 -10.36 3.63
C PRO A 60 7.81 -10.64 3.30
N ALA A 61 6.89 -10.12 4.10
CA ALA A 61 5.47 -10.28 3.85
C ALA A 61 4.97 -9.50 2.62
N HIS A 62 5.68 -8.45 2.20
CA HIS A 62 5.23 -7.57 1.13
C HIS A 62 5.56 -8.10 -0.27
N PHE A 63 6.38 -9.16 -0.39
CA PHE A 63 6.84 -9.69 -1.68
C PHE A 63 6.11 -10.94 -2.17
N SER A 64 5.03 -11.39 -1.51
CA SER A 64 4.31 -12.57 -1.99
C SER A 64 3.65 -12.30 -3.35
N ASN A 65 3.50 -13.36 -4.17
CA ASN A 65 2.89 -13.26 -5.49
C ASN A 65 1.47 -12.68 -5.41
N ASP A 66 0.69 -13.07 -4.42
CA ASP A 66 -0.69 -12.60 -4.27
C ASP A 66 -0.75 -11.11 -3.93
N VAL A 67 0.18 -10.62 -3.10
CA VAL A 67 0.31 -9.19 -2.79
C VAL A 67 0.70 -8.42 -4.05
N SER A 68 1.70 -8.88 -4.79
CA SER A 68 2.12 -8.24 -6.05
C SER A 68 0.97 -8.21 -7.09
N ASN A 69 0.22 -9.31 -7.22
CA ASN A 69 -0.94 -9.38 -8.12
C ASN A 69 -2.03 -8.39 -7.70
N PHE A 70 -2.33 -8.29 -6.41
CA PHE A 70 -3.28 -7.32 -5.89
C PHE A 70 -2.83 -5.88 -6.19
N LEU A 71 -1.57 -5.56 -5.93
CA LEU A 71 -1.03 -4.22 -6.15
C LEU A 71 -1.03 -3.84 -7.64
N ASN A 72 -0.68 -4.77 -8.52
CA ASN A 72 -0.79 -4.58 -9.96
C ASN A 72 -2.24 -4.36 -10.41
N SER A 73 -3.19 -5.11 -9.85
CA SER A 73 -4.62 -4.94 -10.17
C SER A 73 -5.20 -3.64 -9.65
N THR A 74 -4.73 -3.16 -8.50
CA THR A 74 -5.34 -2.02 -7.78
C THR A 74 -4.68 -0.69 -8.12
N PHE A 75 -3.35 -0.67 -8.24
CA PHE A 75 -2.55 0.53 -8.45
C PHE A 75 -1.83 0.53 -9.81
N GLY A 76 -1.88 -0.57 -10.57
CA GLY A 76 -1.23 -0.66 -11.88
C GLY A 76 0.28 -0.39 -11.77
N PRO A 77 0.85 0.53 -12.56
CA PRO A 77 2.27 0.89 -12.46
C PRO A 77 2.59 1.82 -11.27
N GLN A 78 1.59 2.29 -10.51
CA GLN A 78 1.75 3.32 -9.47
C GLN A 78 2.05 2.70 -8.10
N TRP A 79 3.00 1.76 -8.05
CA TRP A 79 3.51 1.27 -6.77
C TRP A 79 5.00 0.94 -6.81
N ILE A 80 5.65 1.12 -5.65
CA ILE A 80 7.08 0.97 -5.44
C ILE A 80 7.30 -0.15 -4.42
N GLY A 81 8.20 -1.07 -4.74
CA GLY A 81 8.59 -2.12 -3.82
C GLY A 81 9.24 -3.32 -4.50
N ARG A 82 9.79 -4.22 -3.68
CA ARG A 82 10.47 -5.42 -4.17
C ARG A 82 9.50 -6.33 -4.92
N GLY A 83 9.79 -6.60 -6.20
CA GLY A 83 8.93 -7.41 -7.07
C GLY A 83 7.87 -6.61 -7.82
N GLY A 84 7.86 -5.28 -7.67
CA GLY A 84 6.96 -4.38 -8.37
C GLY A 84 7.51 -3.80 -9.68
N PRO A 85 6.69 -2.97 -10.36
CA PRO A 85 7.06 -2.30 -11.59
C PRO A 85 8.14 -1.23 -11.36
N VAL A 86 8.24 -0.70 -10.13
CA VAL A 86 9.25 0.27 -9.72
C VAL A 86 10.03 -0.29 -8.52
N PRO A 87 11.36 -0.52 -8.65
CA PRO A 87 12.21 -1.02 -7.57
C PRO A 87 12.31 -0.08 -6.36
#